data_AF-A0A2E6XWK0-F1
#
_entry.id   AF-A0A2E6XWK0-F1
#
_cell.length_a   1.000
_cell.length_b   1.000
_cell.length_c   1.000
_cell.angle_alpha   90.00
_cell.angle_beta   90.00
_cell.angle_gamma   90.00
#
_symmetry.space_group_name_H-M   'P 1'
#
loop_
_entity.id
_entity.type
_entity.pdbx_description
1 polymer ?
#
loop_
_entity_poly.entity_id
_entity_poly.type
_entity_poly.pdbx_seq_one_letter_code
_entity_poly.pdbx_strand_id
1 'polypeptide(L)'
;MKSFWLLALVACINILFAILLIHKQNHLIKLLYSIQHLQEQQAELFEKKKHILYQINKEQQLSQVQSFAHKQLHMKPLKIKDIKTVTLQKE
;
A
#
# COMPACT_ATOMS: atom_id res chain seq x y z
N MET A 1 -46.21 -47.75 -5.66
CA MET A 1 -44.75 -47.95 -5.45
C MET A 1 -43.85 -47.15 -6.41
N LYS A 2 -44.13 -47.06 -7.72
CA LYS A 2 -43.27 -46.32 -8.69
C LYS A 2 -43.12 -44.81 -8.42
N SER A 3 -44.15 -44.15 -7.88
CA SER A 3 -44.13 -42.71 -7.56
C SER A 3 -43.15 -42.34 -6.42
N PHE A 4 -42.98 -43.24 -5.43
CA PHE A 4 -42.09 -43.00 -4.29
C PHE A 4 -40.61 -42.98 -4.71
N TRP A 5 -40.26 -43.81 -5.70
CA TRP A 5 -38.89 -43.87 -6.23
C TRP A 5 -38.54 -42.60 -7.04
N LEU A 6 -39.49 -42.06 -7.80
CA LEU A 6 -39.32 -40.79 -8.51
C LEU A 6 -39.11 -39.61 -7.55
N LEU A 7 -39.89 -39.55 -6.46
CA LEU A 7 -39.72 -38.53 -5.42
C LEU A 7 -38.36 -38.63 -4.74
N ALA A 8 -37.90 -39.84 -4.42
CA ALA A 8 -36.57 -40.06 -3.85
C ALA A 8 -35.44 -39.66 -4.81
N LEU A 9 -35.60 -39.94 -6.10
CA LEU A 9 -34.62 -39.56 -7.13
C LEU A 9 -34.52 -38.03 -7.29
N VAL A 10 -35.66 -37.33 -7.32
CA VAL A 10 -35.70 -35.86 -7.36
C VAL A 10 -35.08 -35.25 -6.10
N ALA A 11 -35.35 -35.80 -4.92
CA ALA A 11 -34.74 -35.34 -3.68
C ALA A 11 -33.20 -35.51 -3.70
N CYS A 12 -32.71 -36.65 -4.20
CA CYS A 12 -31.28 -36.92 -4.31
C CYS A 12 -30.59 -35.96 -5.27
N ILE A 13 -31.20 -35.69 -6.44
CA ILE A 13 -30.70 -34.71 -7.41
C ILE A 13 -30.63 -33.31 -6.78
N ASN A 14 -31.67 -32.88 -6.05
CA ASN A 14 -31.67 -31.59 -5.37
C ASN A 14 -30.56 -31.45 -4.34
N ILE A 15 -30.29 -32.51 -3.56
CA ILE A 15 -29.19 -32.53 -2.59
C ILE A 15 -27.83 -32.40 -3.31
N LEU A 16 -27.63 -33.11 -4.42
CA LEU A 16 -26.41 -33.00 -5.22
C LEU A 16 -26.21 -31.57 -5.75
N PHE A 17 -27.27 -30.93 -6.25
CA PHE A 17 -27.21 -29.53 -6.67
C PHE A 17 -26.88 -28.59 -5.52
N ALA A 18 -27.48 -28.79 -4.33
CA ALA A 18 -27.18 -27.98 -3.16
C ALA A 18 -25.70 -28.08 -2.77
N ILE A 19 -25.12 -29.28 -2.77
CA ILE A 19 -23.69 -29.50 -2.46
C ILE A 19 -22.80 -28.79 -3.50
N LEU A 20 -23.10 -28.91 -4.80
CA LEU A 20 -22.35 -28.24 -5.86
C LEU A 20 -22.41 -26.71 -5.72
N LEU A 21 -23.58 -26.19 -5.35
CA LEU A 21 -23.80 -24.76 -5.17
C LEU A 21 -22.99 -24.23 -3.97
N ILE A 22 -23.00 -24.95 -2.85
CA ILE A 22 -22.17 -24.63 -1.68
C ILE A 22 -20.68 -24.68 -2.03
N HIS A 23 -20.24 -25.69 -2.78
CA HIS A 23 -18.84 -25.78 -3.21
C HIS A 23 -18.40 -24.58 -4.06
N LYS A 24 -19.23 -24.19 -5.04
CA LYS A 24 -18.98 -23.02 -5.89
C LYS A 24 -18.96 -21.73 -5.08
N GLN A 25 -19.90 -21.54 -4.16
CA GLN A 25 -19.94 -20.37 -3.28
C GLN A 25 -18.68 -20.29 -2.41
N ASN A 26 -18.25 -21.41 -1.82
CA ASN A 26 -17.05 -21.44 -1.00
C ASN A 26 -15.79 -21.10 -1.81
N HIS A 27 -15.70 -21.57 -3.05
CA HIS A 27 -14.62 -21.20 -3.97
C HIS A 27 -14.63 -19.70 -4.28
N LEU A 28 -15.80 -19.13 -4.56
CA LEU A 28 -15.93 -17.69 -4.82
C LEU A 28 -15.55 -16.84 -3.60
N ILE A 29 -15.94 -17.24 -2.39
CA ILE A 29 -15.59 -16.54 -1.15
C ILE A 29 -14.07 -16.53 -0.96
N LYS A 30 -13.39 -17.67 -1.18
CA LYS A 30 -11.93 -17.74 -1.10
C LYS A 30 -11.26 -16.81 -2.11
N LEU A 31 -11.74 -16.79 -3.35
CA LEU A 31 -11.20 -15.89 -4.38
C LEU A 31 -11.40 -14.42 -4.00
N LEU A 32 -12.57 -14.04 -3.50
CA LEU A 32 -12.84 -12.68 -3.03
C LEU A 32 -11.89 -12.28 -1.90
N TYR A 33 -11.68 -13.17 -0.93
CA TYR A 33 -10.73 -12.92 0.15
C TYR A 33 -9.29 -12.74 -0.37
N SER A 34 -8.86 -13.59 -1.31
CA SER A 34 -7.53 -13.43 -1.94
C SER A 34 -7.40 -12.11 -2.70
N ILE A 35 -8.44 -11.69 -3.42
CA ILE A 35 -8.46 -10.40 -4.12
C ILE A 35 -8.34 -9.25 -3.13
N GLN A 36 -9.14 -9.28 -2.06
CA GLN A 36 -9.09 -8.25 -1.03
C GLN A 36 -7.71 -8.17 -0.38
N HIS A 37 -7.11 -9.31 -0.04
CA HIS A 37 -5.77 -9.35 0.53
C HIS A 37 -4.71 -8.78 -0.42
N LEU A 38 -4.79 -9.11 -1.72
CA LEU A 38 -3.90 -8.54 -2.73
C LEU A 38 -4.08 -7.03 -2.90
N GLN A 39 -5.31 -6.52 -2.79
CA GLN A 39 -5.59 -5.08 -2.82
C GLN A 39 -5.00 -4.35 -1.61
N GLU A 40 -5.09 -4.94 -0.41
CA GLU A 40 -4.46 -4.40 0.81
C GLU A 40 -2.94 -4.35 0.66
N GLN A 41 -2.32 -5.43 0.18
CA GLN A 41 -0.87 -5.47 -0.10
C GLN A 41 -0.46 -4.43 -1.13
N GLN A 42 -1.26 -4.23 -2.19
CA GLN A 42 -1.00 -3.22 -3.20
C GLN A 42 -1.04 -1.80 -2.61
N ALA A 43 -2.02 -1.51 -1.75
CA ALA A 43 -2.14 -0.23 -1.07
C ALA A 43 -0.95 0.04 -0.15
N GLU A 44 -0.51 -0.96 0.62
CA GLU A 44 0.67 -0.84 1.49
C GLU A 44 1.96 -0.57 0.69
N LEU A 45 2.16 -1.31 -0.41
CA LEU A 45 3.29 -1.09 -1.31
C LEU A 45 3.25 0.29 -1.97
N PHE A 46 2.07 0.78 -2.30
CA PHE A 46 1.89 2.12 -2.87
C PHE A 46 2.29 3.22 -1.89
N GLU A 47 1.87 3.11 -0.63
CA GLU A 47 2.27 4.05 0.43
C GLU A 47 3.79 4.01 0.68
N LYS A 48 4.39 2.80 0.74
CA LYS A 48 5.86 2.66 0.83
C LYS A 48 6.57 3.33 -0.34
N LYS A 49 6.09 3.10 -1.56
CA LYS A 49 6.65 3.74 -2.77
C LYS A 49 6.55 5.26 -2.67
N LYS A 50 5.40 5.80 -2.29
CA LYS A 50 5.17 7.24 -2.13
C LYS A 50 6.14 7.85 -1.10
N HIS A 51 6.33 7.19 0.04
CA HIS A 51 7.26 7.63 1.07
C HIS A 51 8.71 7.67 0.57
N ILE A 52 9.17 6.63 -0.13
CA ILE A 52 10.51 6.59 -0.73
C ILE A 52 10.67 7.71 -1.77
N LEU A 53 9.67 7.90 -2.63
CA LEU A 53 9.72 8.92 -3.68
C LEU A 53 9.75 10.34 -3.10
N TYR A 54 9.04 10.56 -1.99
CA TYR A 54 9.13 11.80 -1.22
C TYR A 54 10.53 12.03 -0.66
N GLN A 55 11.17 11.01 -0.08
CA GLN A 55 12.54 11.12 0.44
C GLN A 55 13.53 11.44 -0.67
N ILE A 56 13.46 10.75 -1.81
CA ILE A 56 14.31 11.02 -2.99
C ILE A 56 14.14 12.47 -3.45
N ASN A 57 12.91 12.94 -3.60
CA ASN A 57 12.65 14.31 -4.02
C ASN A 57 13.18 15.34 -3.02
N LYS A 58 13.05 15.08 -1.71
CA LYS A 58 13.59 15.95 -0.66
C LYS A 58 15.11 16.06 -0.74
N GLU A 59 15.81 14.94 -0.96
CA GLU A 59 17.27 14.93 -1.11
C GLU A 59 17.71 15.62 -2.40
N GLN A 60 17.02 15.38 -3.52
CA GLN A 60 17.31 16.05 -4.78
C GLN A 60 17.11 17.57 -4.69
N GLN A 61 16.03 18.03 -4.04
CA GLN A 61 15.80 19.45 -3.80
C GLN A 61 16.91 20.08 -2.95
N LEU A 62 17.36 19.40 -1.89
CA LEU A 62 18.49 19.86 -1.07
C LEU A 62 19.77 20.01 -1.91
N SER A 63 20.06 19.04 -2.77
CA SER A 63 21.22 19.10 -3.68
C SER A 63 21.13 20.27 -4.67
N GLN A 64 19.94 20.51 -5.24
CA GLN A 64 19.69 21.64 -6.13
C GLN A 64 19.83 22.98 -5.41
N VAL A 65 19.27 23.11 -4.21
CA VAL A 65 19.39 24.32 -3.38
C VAL A 65 20.83 24.58 -2.98
N GLN A 66 21.58 23.56 -2.57
CA GLN A 66 23.01 23.70 -2.27
C GLN A 66 23.82 24.12 -3.50
N SER A 67 23.56 23.50 -4.66
CA SER A 67 24.22 23.91 -5.91
C SER A 67 23.89 25.34 -6.29
N PHE A 68 22.64 25.78 -6.13
CA PHE A 68 22.23 27.16 -6.41
C PHE A 68 22.91 28.15 -5.46
N ALA A 69 22.85 27.88 -4.14
CA ALA A 69 23.48 28.73 -3.13
C ALA A 69 25.00 28.83 -3.35
N HIS A 70 25.65 27.74 -3.74
CA HIS A 70 27.09 27.75 -3.99
C HIS A 70 27.48 28.41 -5.31
N LYS A 71 26.76 28.12 -6.40
CA LYS A 71 27.13 28.55 -7.76
C LYS A 71 26.64 29.96 -8.10
N GLN A 72 25.43 30.33 -7.68
CA GLN A 72 24.85 31.64 -7.99
C GLN A 72 25.01 32.65 -6.86
N LEU A 73 24.80 32.22 -5.62
CA LEU A 73 24.88 33.12 -4.46
C LEU A 73 26.28 33.16 -3.81
N HIS A 74 27.24 32.39 -4.36
CA HIS A 74 28.60 32.26 -3.85
C HIS A 74 28.68 31.93 -2.34
N MET A 75 27.64 31.31 -1.78
CA MET A 75 27.57 30.97 -0.37
C MET A 75 28.52 29.80 -0.08
N LYS A 76 29.26 29.92 1.03
CA LYS A 76 30.14 28.86 1.53
C LYS A 76 29.46 28.11 2.68
N PRO A 77 29.57 26.79 2.75
CA PRO A 77 29.01 26.02 3.86
C PRO A 77 29.73 26.40 5.15
N LEU A 78 28.99 26.92 6.13
CA LEU A 78 29.49 27.20 7.47
C LEU A 78 29.52 25.89 8.27
N LYS A 79 30.67 25.55 8.87
CA LYS A 79 30.72 24.48 9.86
C LYS A 79 30.29 25.05 11.20
N ILE A 80 29.51 24.29 11.97
CA ILE A 80 28.96 24.74 13.27
C ILE A 80 30.08 25.18 14.24
N LYS A 81 31.30 24.66 14.09
CA LYS A 81 32.48 25.09 14.86
C LYS A 81 32.92 26.54 14.61
N ASP A 82 32.49 27.16 13.51
CA ASP A 82 32.89 28.50 13.11
C ASP A 82 31.88 29.59 13.56
N ILE A 83 30.77 29.19 14.19
CA ILE A 83 29.75 30.12 14.68
C ILE A 83 30.21 30.65 16.05
N LYS A 84 30.85 31.82 16.04
CA LYS A 84 31.01 32.59 17.28
C LYS A 84 29.64 33.08 17.72
N THR A 85 29.19 32.63 18.88
CA THR A 85 27.98 33.13 19.54
C THR A 85 28.14 34.64 19.74
N VAL A 86 27.47 35.43 18.92
CA VAL A 86 27.39 36.89 19.13
C VAL A 86 26.37 37.10 20.22
N THR A 87 26.84 37.21 21.46
CA THR A 87 26.01 37.66 22.58
C THR A 87 25.68 39.13 22.30
N LEU A 88 24.49 39.39 21.77
CA LEU A 88 23.94 40.73 21.64
C LEU A 88 23.77 41.31 23.05
N GLN A 89 24.76 42.08 23.51
CA GLN A 89 24.57 42.98 24.64
C GLN A 89 23.57 44.04 24.17
N LYS A 90 22.36 43.96 24.71
CA LYS A 90 21.41 45.07 24.70
C LYS A 90 22.02 46.20 25.53
N GLU A 91 22.42 47.28 24.86
CA GLU A 91 22.45 48.62 25.47
C GLU A 91 21.03 49.18 25.54
#